data_AF-X1UB35-F1
#
_entry.id   AF-X1UB35-F1
#
_cell.length_a   1.000
_cell.length_b   1.000
_cell.length_c   1.000
_cell.angle_alpha   90.00
_cell.angle_beta   90.00
_cell.angle_gamma   90.00
#
_symmetry.space_group_name_H-M   'P 1'
#
loop_
_entity.id
_entity.type
_entity.pdbx_description
1 polymer ?
#
loop_
_entity_poly.entity_id
_entity_poly.type
_entity_poly.pdbx_seq_one_letter_code
_entity_poly.pdbx_strand_id
1 'polypeptide(L)'
;ANKEVFTLACLSAKDLGPEVWSKGGTYWGYVDVFSFTTDALASFQEAANCGFHYRFIEGDSRQSALSRAKETFTRLAFELVDAGKTMAAISMRMNGDNLVYLNAHKPEEKKGCLLGLLRLPMKLYS
;
A
#
# COMPACT_ATOMS: atom_id res chain seq x y z
N ALA A 1 3.99 -23.52 7.10
CA ALA A 1 3.44 -22.98 5.84
C ALA A 1 2.31 -22.00 6.17
N ASN A 2 2.13 -20.93 5.39
CA ASN A 2 1.11 -19.86 5.53
C ASN A 2 1.29 -18.87 6.72
N LYS A 3 2.45 -18.21 6.81
CA LYS A 3 2.58 -17.02 7.68
C LYS A 3 2.42 -15.77 6.82
N GLU A 4 1.30 -15.06 6.99
CA GLU A 4 1.07 -13.74 6.38
C GLU A 4 1.55 -12.67 7.37
N VAL A 5 2.50 -11.84 6.96
CA VAL A 5 3.02 -10.73 7.76
C VAL A 5 2.29 -9.47 7.33
N PHE A 6 1.59 -8.83 8.28
CA PHE A 6 0.88 -7.58 8.06
C PHE A 6 1.67 -6.44 8.70
N THR A 7 2.17 -5.52 7.88
CA THR A 7 2.88 -4.34 8.36
C THR A 7 2.45 -3.12 7.56
N LEU A 8 2.11 -2.03 8.25
CA LEU A 8 1.86 -0.73 7.64
C LEU A 8 3.17 0.04 7.60
N ALA A 9 4.14 -0.46 6.83
CA ALA A 9 5.36 0.27 6.55
C ALA A 9 5.10 1.17 5.33
N CYS A 10 4.74 2.41 5.59
CA CYS A 10 4.52 3.46 4.59
C CYS A 10 5.74 3.49 3.65
N LEU A 11 5.56 3.35 2.33
CA LEU A 11 6.56 3.18 1.24
C LEU A 11 7.10 1.75 1.00
N SER A 12 7.06 0.86 1.98
CA SER A 12 7.74 -0.44 1.88
C SER A 12 7.23 -1.33 0.74
N ALA A 13 5.98 -1.15 0.30
CA ALA A 13 5.42 -1.95 -0.78
C ALA A 13 6.13 -1.68 -2.12
N LYS A 14 6.88 -0.58 -2.25
CA LYS A 14 7.71 -0.26 -3.42
C LYS A 14 8.89 -1.23 -3.62
N ASP A 15 9.42 -1.77 -2.52
CA ASP A 15 10.62 -2.61 -2.52
C ASP A 15 10.35 -4.00 -1.95
N LEU A 16 9.77 -4.09 -0.75
CA LEU A 16 9.49 -5.36 -0.06
C LEU A 16 8.30 -6.10 -0.68
N GLY A 17 7.33 -5.34 -1.23
CA GLY A 17 6.16 -5.90 -1.90
C GLY A 17 6.51 -6.86 -3.05
N PRO A 18 7.27 -6.40 -4.07
CA PRO A 18 7.76 -7.25 -5.15
C PRO A 18 8.61 -8.43 -4.66
N GLU A 19 9.44 -8.23 -3.64
CA GLU A 19 10.28 -9.30 -3.08
C GLU A 19 9.43 -10.42 -2.48
N VAL A 20 8.48 -10.05 -1.60
CA VAL A 20 7.56 -11.01 -0.96
C VAL A 20 6.73 -11.72 -2.02
N TRP A 21 6.23 -10.99 -3.02
CA TRP A 21 5.48 -11.56 -4.14
C TRP A 21 6.31 -12.57 -4.95
N SER A 22 7.57 -12.26 -5.25
CA SER A 22 8.47 -13.15 -6.01
C SER A 22 8.71 -14.50 -5.30
N LYS A 23 8.49 -14.54 -3.98
CA LYS A 23 8.61 -15.73 -3.12
C LYS A 23 7.26 -16.41 -2.85
N GLY A 24 6.20 -16.02 -3.55
CA GLY A 24 4.84 -16.56 -3.40
C GLY A 24 4.06 -16.02 -2.19
N GLY A 25 4.54 -14.92 -1.58
CA GLY A 25 3.90 -14.28 -0.45
C GLY A 25 2.88 -13.20 -0.82
N THR A 26 2.20 -12.69 0.19
CA THR A 26 1.23 -11.60 0.13
C THR A 26 1.77 -10.37 0.84
N TYR A 27 1.51 -9.18 0.31
CA TYR A 27 1.98 -7.93 0.94
C TYR A 27 0.93 -6.84 0.93
N TRP A 28 0.57 -6.35 2.11
CA TRP A 28 -0.29 -5.17 2.28
C TRP A 28 0.57 -3.97 2.64
N GLY A 29 0.42 -2.86 1.93
CA GLY A 29 1.16 -1.64 2.27
C GLY A 29 0.97 -0.51 1.26
N TYR A 30 1.83 0.49 1.35
CA TYR A 30 1.77 1.69 0.50
C TYR A 30 2.99 1.76 -0.40
N VAL A 31 2.78 2.13 -1.67
CA VAL A 31 3.88 2.35 -2.64
C VAL A 31 4.52 3.74 -2.53
N ASP A 32 3.88 4.64 -1.79
CA ASP A 32 4.37 5.99 -1.50
C ASP A 32 4.17 6.35 -0.01
N VAL A 33 4.53 7.58 0.35
CA VAL A 33 4.43 8.15 1.69
C VAL A 33 2.98 8.11 2.17
N PHE A 34 2.79 7.73 3.43
CA PHE A 34 1.52 7.92 4.13
C PHE A 34 1.57 9.25 4.88
N SER A 35 0.73 10.19 4.49
CA SER A 35 0.67 11.53 5.07
C SER A 35 -0.55 11.70 5.96
N PHE A 36 -0.43 12.49 7.01
CA PHE A 36 -1.55 12.84 7.88
C PHE A 36 -1.42 14.26 8.40
N THR A 37 -2.53 14.82 8.87
CA THR A 37 -2.60 16.14 9.50
C THR A 37 -3.10 16.00 10.93
N THR A 38 -2.64 16.90 11.81
CA THR A 38 -2.98 16.83 13.24
C THR A 38 -4.44 17.18 13.53
N ASP A 39 -5.08 17.95 12.65
CA ASP A 39 -6.47 18.40 12.76
C ASP A 39 -7.50 17.36 12.31
N ALA A 40 -7.06 16.20 11.80
CA ALA A 40 -7.93 15.12 11.31
C ALA A 40 -7.49 13.72 11.80
N LEU A 41 -6.83 13.66 12.96
CA LEU A 41 -6.24 12.43 13.49
C LEU A 41 -7.20 11.23 13.54
N ALA A 42 -8.45 11.44 13.98
CA ALA A 42 -9.44 10.36 14.08
C ALA A 42 -9.73 9.70 12.71
N SER A 43 -9.86 10.50 11.65
CA SER A 43 -10.07 9.99 10.29
C SER A 43 -8.87 9.16 9.81
N PHE A 44 -7.65 9.59 10.11
CA PHE A 44 -6.45 8.82 9.74
C PHE A 44 -6.30 7.53 10.56
N GLN A 45 -6.70 7.53 11.83
CA GLN A 45 -6.72 6.34 12.67
C GLN A 45 -7.70 5.28 12.16
N GLU A 46 -8.88 5.72 11.71
CA GLU A 46 -9.86 4.85 11.07
C GLU A 46 -9.30 4.25 9.78
N ALA A 47 -8.72 5.09 8.92
CA ALA A 47 -8.24 4.65 7.62
C ALA A 47 -7.04 3.69 7.69
N ALA A 48 -6.08 3.93 8.58
CA ALA A 48 -4.80 3.21 8.58
C ALA A 48 -4.94 1.69 8.75
N ASN A 49 -5.88 1.23 9.59
CA ASN A 49 -6.05 -0.19 9.92
C ASN A 49 -7.31 -0.84 9.33
N CYS A 50 -8.16 -0.10 8.61
CA CYS A 50 -9.43 -0.61 8.15
C CYS A 50 -9.29 -1.90 7.31
N GLY A 51 -8.27 -1.98 6.45
CA GLY A 51 -8.02 -3.17 5.63
C GLY A 51 -7.64 -4.42 6.42
N PHE A 52 -6.92 -4.27 7.55
CA PHE A 52 -6.66 -5.38 8.47
C PHE A 52 -7.97 -5.90 9.05
N HIS A 53 -8.82 -4.97 9.52
CA HIS A 53 -10.12 -5.29 10.10
C HIS A 53 -10.99 -6.05 9.09
N TYR A 54 -11.16 -5.51 7.88
CA TYR A 54 -11.93 -6.17 6.82
C TYR A 54 -11.39 -7.57 6.52
N ARG A 55 -10.08 -7.72 6.35
CA ARG A 55 -9.48 -8.99 5.96
C ARG A 55 -9.56 -10.06 7.06
N PHE A 56 -9.20 -9.72 8.29
CA PHE A 56 -8.90 -10.72 9.33
C PHE A 56 -9.95 -10.79 10.44
N ILE A 57 -10.73 -9.72 10.64
CA ILE A 57 -11.80 -9.69 11.64
C ILE A 57 -13.13 -10.01 10.97
N GLU A 58 -13.41 -9.39 9.82
CA GLU A 58 -14.66 -9.62 9.08
C GLU A 58 -14.58 -10.78 8.08
N GLY A 59 -13.37 -11.24 7.75
CA GLY A 59 -13.15 -12.42 6.91
C GLY A 59 -13.23 -12.16 5.41
N ASP A 60 -13.13 -10.90 4.97
CA ASP A 60 -13.18 -10.53 3.56
C ASP A 60 -12.09 -11.25 2.74
N SER A 61 -12.39 -11.46 1.46
CA SER A 61 -11.36 -11.79 0.48
C SER A 61 -10.34 -10.65 0.38
N ARG A 62 -9.12 -10.95 -0.10
CA ARG A 62 -8.08 -9.92 -0.29
C ARG A 62 -8.55 -8.77 -1.19
N GLN A 63 -9.25 -9.11 -2.27
CA GLN A 63 -9.80 -8.14 -3.21
C GLN A 63 -10.90 -7.29 -2.57
N SER A 64 -11.81 -7.91 -1.80
CA SER A 64 -12.89 -7.19 -1.09
C SER A 64 -12.31 -6.25 -0.03
N ALA A 65 -11.37 -6.72 0.78
CA ALA A 65 -10.72 -5.91 1.79
C ALA A 65 -9.98 -4.70 1.20
N LEU A 66 -9.30 -4.87 0.06
CA LEU A 66 -8.64 -3.75 -0.63
C LEU A 66 -9.66 -2.76 -1.20
N SER A 67 -10.74 -3.24 -1.84
CA SER A 67 -11.80 -2.37 -2.38
C SER A 67 -12.44 -1.55 -1.28
N ARG A 68 -12.88 -2.20 -0.21
CA ARG A 68 -13.51 -1.54 0.94
C ARG A 68 -12.57 -0.58 1.66
N ALA A 69 -11.29 -0.91 1.77
CA ALA A 69 -10.31 0.03 2.31
C ALA A 69 -10.24 1.29 1.43
N LYS A 70 -10.09 1.15 0.10
CA LYS A 70 -10.08 2.29 -0.84
C LYS A 70 -11.39 3.10 -0.81
N GLU A 71 -12.53 2.45 -0.63
CA GLU A 71 -13.84 3.10 -0.42
C GLU A 71 -13.85 3.91 0.89
N THR A 72 -13.32 3.36 1.98
CA THR A 72 -13.17 4.07 3.26
C THR A 72 -12.27 5.29 3.14
N PHE A 73 -11.11 5.18 2.48
CA PHE A 73 -10.26 6.33 2.18
C PHE A 73 -11.00 7.39 1.35
N THR A 74 -11.78 6.97 0.35
CA THR A 74 -12.55 7.88 -0.51
C THR A 74 -13.65 8.60 0.27
N ARG A 75 -14.43 7.87 1.07
CA ARG A 75 -15.48 8.44 1.93
C ARG A 75 -14.90 9.46 2.90
N LEU A 76 -13.85 9.09 3.63
CA LEU A 76 -13.20 9.98 4.59
C LEU A 76 -12.62 11.23 3.92
N ALA A 77 -12.09 11.11 2.70
CA ALA A 77 -11.62 12.27 1.94
C ALA A 77 -12.77 13.24 1.65
N PHE A 78 -13.95 12.76 1.26
CA PHE A 78 -15.12 13.63 1.04
C PHE A 78 -15.62 14.27 2.34
N GLU A 79 -15.72 13.51 3.43
CA GLU A 79 -16.09 14.05 4.74
C GLU A 79 -15.13 15.16 5.20
N LEU A 80 -13.84 15.03 4.90
CA LEU A 80 -12.83 16.05 5.19
C LEU A 80 -12.97 17.29 4.30
N VAL A 81 -13.40 17.13 3.04
CA VAL A 81 -13.74 18.26 2.16
C VAL A 81 -14.93 19.04 2.73
N ASP A 82 -16.00 18.34 3.11
CA ASP A 82 -17.20 18.94 3.69
C ASP A 82 -16.90 19.67 5.00
N ALA A 83 -15.91 19.19 5.75
CA ALA A 83 -15.42 19.83 6.97
C ALA A 83 -14.41 20.98 6.74
N GLY A 84 -14.10 21.34 5.49
CA GLY A 84 -13.14 22.40 5.16
C GLY A 84 -11.67 22.05 5.40
N LYS A 85 -11.33 20.77 5.59
CA LYS A 85 -9.98 20.28 5.90
C LYS A 85 -9.25 19.83 4.64
N THR A 86 -9.00 20.76 3.72
CA THR A 86 -8.49 20.47 2.37
C THR A 86 -7.19 19.64 2.36
N MET A 87 -6.20 19.98 3.19
CA MET A 87 -4.92 19.26 3.22
C MET A 87 -5.08 17.83 3.77
N ALA A 88 -5.98 17.64 4.74
CA ALA A 88 -6.31 16.33 5.26
C ALA A 88 -6.99 15.46 4.19
N ALA A 89 -7.94 16.04 3.44
CA ALA A 89 -8.64 15.36 2.35
C ALA A 89 -7.68 14.92 1.23
N ILE A 90 -6.75 15.79 0.83
CA ILE A 90 -5.71 15.46 -0.16
C ILE A 90 -4.85 14.30 0.34
N SER A 91 -4.35 14.40 1.58
CA SER A 91 -3.53 13.35 2.18
C SER A 91 -4.28 12.02 2.25
N MET A 92 -5.55 12.04 2.67
CA MET A 92 -6.41 10.85 2.74
C MET A 92 -6.57 10.20 1.36
N ARG A 93 -6.86 11.00 0.32
CA ARG A 93 -7.00 10.48 -1.05
C ARG A 93 -5.71 9.86 -1.55
N MET A 94 -4.58 10.56 -1.39
CA MET A 94 -3.26 10.05 -1.79
C MET A 94 -2.91 8.75 -1.07
N ASN A 95 -3.15 8.66 0.24
CA ASN A 95 -2.92 7.42 1.00
C ASN A 95 -3.73 6.25 0.44
N GLY A 96 -5.01 6.45 0.13
CA GLY A 96 -5.88 5.43 -0.46
C GLY A 96 -5.45 5.01 -1.88
N ASP A 97 -5.01 5.97 -2.70
CA ASP A 97 -4.51 5.70 -4.05
C ASP A 97 -3.22 4.88 -4.00
N ASN A 98 -2.32 5.19 -3.06
CA ASN A 98 -1.04 4.50 -2.85
C ASN A 98 -1.16 3.15 -2.14
N LEU A 99 -2.34 2.82 -1.60
CA LEU A 99 -2.59 1.54 -0.93
C LEU A 99 -2.65 0.40 -1.94
N VAL A 100 -1.88 -0.66 -1.66
CA VAL A 100 -1.82 -1.88 -2.47
C VAL A 100 -1.92 -3.13 -1.62
N TYR A 101 -2.51 -4.19 -2.20
CA TYR A 101 -2.41 -5.55 -1.71
C TYR A 101 -1.78 -6.42 -2.81
N LEU A 102 -0.46 -6.57 -2.75
CA LEU A 102 0.31 -7.33 -3.73
C LEU A 102 0.14 -8.83 -3.51
N ASN A 103 -0.03 -9.54 -4.64
CA ASN A 103 -0.68 -10.85 -4.86
C ASN A 103 -2.06 -10.79 -5.57
N ALA A 104 -2.47 -9.62 -6.07
CA ALA A 104 -3.64 -9.50 -6.97
C ALA A 104 -3.25 -9.17 -8.43
N HIS A 105 -2.12 -8.49 -8.66
CA HIS A 105 -1.64 -8.06 -9.99
C HIS A 105 -0.10 -8.13 -10.06
N LYS A 106 0.49 -8.26 -11.26
CA LYS A 106 1.94 -8.16 -11.47
C LYS A 106 2.40 -6.77 -10.95
N PRO A 107 3.45 -6.68 -10.12
CA PRO A 107 4.00 -5.39 -9.72
C PRO A 107 4.34 -4.57 -10.97
N GLU A 108 4.13 -3.25 -10.95
CA GLU A 108 4.61 -2.41 -12.05
C GLU A 108 6.10 -2.65 -12.25
N GLU A 109 6.50 -2.96 -13.48
CA GLU A 109 7.91 -3.12 -13.80
C GLU A 109 8.56 -1.77 -13.52
N LYS A 110 9.44 -1.74 -12.50
CA LYS A 110 10.43 -0.67 -12.41
C LYS A 110 11.13 -0.67 -13.76
N LYS A 111 10.93 0.38 -14.57
CA LYS A 111 11.80 0.66 -15.71
C LYS A 111 13.20 0.76 -15.11
N GLY A 112 13.94 -0.35 -15.16
CA GLY A 112 15.29 -0.41 -14.67
C GLY A 112 16.03 0.72 -15.38
N CYS A 113 16.60 1.63 -14.60
CA CYS A 113 17.66 2.47 -15.13
C CYS A 113 18.64 1.51 -15.82
N LEU A 114 18.99 1.79 -17.09
CA LEU A 114 19.89 0.96 -17.92
C LEU A 114 21.20 0.57 -17.20
N LEU A 115 21.56 1.28 -16.13
CA LEU A 115 22.69 1.00 -15.26
C LEU A 115 22.55 -0.28 -14.40
N GLY A 116 21.34 -0.82 -14.22
CA GLY A 116 21.12 -2.10 -13.53
C GLY A 116 21.57 -3.31 -14.35
N LEU A 117 21.53 -3.22 -15.69
CA LEU A 117 22.06 -4.24 -16.60
C LEU A 117 23.60 -4.36 -16.54
N LEU A 118 24.29 -3.33 -16.05
CA LEU A 118 25.75 -3.32 -15.89
C LEU A 118 26.22 -4.03 -14.60
N ARG A 119 25.30 -4.55 -13.77
CA ARG A 119 25.65 -5.30 -12.53
C ARG A 119 25.66 -6.82 -12.69
N LEU A 120 25.55 -7.35 -13.91
CA LEU A 120 25.86 -8.76 -14.14
C LEU A 120 27.35 -8.98 -13.90
N PRO A 121 27.76 -9.93 -13.04
CA PRO A 121 29.17 -10.21 -12.84
C PRO A 121 29.74 -10.73 -14.15
N MET A 122 30.77 -10.05 -14.67
CA MET A 122 31.59 -10.55 -15.77
C MET A 122 32.26 -11.86 -15.33
N LYS A 123 31.57 -13.00 -15.52
CA LYS A 123 32.25 -14.27 -15.72
C LYS A 123 32.70 -14.32 -17.17
N LEU A 124 33.79 -13.62 -17.46
CA LEU A 124 34.56 -13.78 -18.68
C LEU A 124 35.84 -14.55 -18.32
N TYR A 125 35.85 -15.82 -18.73
CA TYR A 125 36.98 -16.72 -19.01
C TYR A 125 38.06 -16.95 -17.94
N SER A 126 38.13 -18.21 -17.50
CA SER A 126 39.37 -18.99 -17.35
C SER A 126 39.07 -20.43 -17.72
#